data_AF-A0A7X9AIM9-F1
#
_entry.id   AF-A0A7X9AIM9-F1
#
_cell.length_a   1.000
_cell.length_b   1.000
_cell.length_c   1.000
_cell.angle_alpha   90.00
_cell.angle_beta   90.00
_cell.angle_gamma   90.00
#
_symmetry.space_group_name_H-M   'P 1'
#
loop_
_entity.id
_entity.type
_entity.pdbx_description
1 polymer ?
#
loop_
_entity_poly.entity_id
_entity_poly.type
_entity_poly.pdbx_seq_one_letter_code
_entity_poly.pdbx_strand_id
1 'polypeptide(L)'
;MILGEGITNIKAVVPDKNYNVGGIRFKTVPMYNKDSSWHPRSSNWVGYIVTANNADYYFAGDTDVYPEMKYIRADVAFLPVGGTYTMDWQEAVEAAKLINPEIAVPIHFIDVAGNSDDALNFVRGLDNGIQGVVLKDLLNGVSLLKNSTIRIQGNKTIYFDPMGIEGEPKDADVIFISHSHGDHFSIDDIKKLAKENALLLVPNDCVKQVVDAGYTNIVTVSPSKSYEVDGLKFSTVPAYNIDKDFHRKDSNWVGFIVNVNGISYYFAGDTDIIPEMKDIKASVAFLPVGGTYTMNSSEAAEAAGIINPLVAVPVHYQDVVGTKEDAQNFVKDLNDTIMGVLLK
;
A
#
# COMPACT_ATOMS: atom_id res chain seq x y z
N MET A 1 25.93 29.05 -4.01
CA MET A 1 25.37 28.64 -5.31
C MET A 1 26.51 28.07 -6.14
N ILE A 2 26.58 26.75 -6.29
CA ILE A 2 27.52 26.13 -7.24
C ILE A 2 26.76 26.09 -8.56
N LEU A 3 27.08 27.01 -9.47
CA LEU A 3 26.55 26.97 -10.83
C LEU A 3 27.42 26.01 -11.62
N GLY A 4 26.83 24.96 -12.19
CA GLY A 4 27.48 24.21 -13.26
C GLY A 4 27.73 25.15 -14.43
N GLU A 5 28.89 25.03 -15.07
CA GLU A 5 29.22 25.83 -16.26
C GLU A 5 28.13 25.68 -17.33
N GLY A 6 27.67 26.79 -17.90
CA GLY A 6 26.73 26.81 -19.03
C GLY A 6 25.25 27.11 -18.70
N ILE A 7 24.85 27.22 -17.43
CA ILE A 7 23.47 27.66 -17.10
C ILE A 7 23.36 29.19 -17.20
N THR A 8 22.75 29.68 -18.27
CA THR A 8 22.62 31.13 -18.55
C THR A 8 21.23 31.71 -18.29
N ASN A 9 20.20 30.87 -18.14
CA ASN A 9 18.81 31.31 -17.99
C ASN A 9 18.28 31.04 -16.57
N ILE A 10 18.71 31.86 -15.61
CA ILE A 10 18.34 31.73 -14.20
C ILE A 10 17.41 32.87 -13.81
N LYS A 11 16.30 32.53 -13.17
CA LYS A 11 15.39 33.49 -12.57
C LYS A 11 15.19 33.15 -11.10
N ALA A 12 15.72 34.01 -10.23
CA ALA A 12 15.45 33.91 -8.81
C ALA A 12 13.95 34.18 -8.57
N VAL A 13 13.36 33.36 -7.69
CA VAL A 13 11.98 33.53 -7.23
C VAL A 13 11.99 33.93 -5.76
N VAL A 14 10.97 34.68 -5.35
CA VAL A 14 10.77 35.11 -3.97
C VAL A 14 9.32 34.82 -3.56
N PRO A 15 9.00 34.70 -2.27
CA PRO A 15 7.65 34.38 -1.81
C PRO A 15 6.60 35.40 -2.28
N ASP A 16 5.35 34.94 -2.41
CA ASP A 16 4.17 35.74 -2.72
C ASP A 16 4.23 36.50 -4.05
N LYS A 17 4.84 35.89 -5.07
CA LYS A 17 4.93 36.45 -6.43
C LYS A 17 4.39 35.50 -7.48
N ASN A 18 3.84 36.09 -8.54
CA ASN A 18 3.41 35.37 -9.74
C ASN A 18 4.53 35.42 -10.79
N TYR A 19 4.72 34.30 -11.47
CA TYR A 19 5.71 34.12 -12.52
C TYR A 19 5.07 33.47 -13.74
N ASN A 20 5.63 33.79 -14.90
CA ASN A 20 5.38 33.08 -16.15
C ASN A 20 6.75 32.78 -16.78
N VAL A 21 7.07 31.50 -16.93
CA VAL A 21 8.34 31.03 -17.49
C VAL A 21 8.02 29.93 -18.49
N GLY A 22 8.39 30.11 -19.76
CA GLY A 22 8.16 29.10 -20.79
C GLY A 22 6.68 28.74 -21.02
N GLY A 23 5.75 29.66 -20.74
CA GLY A 23 4.31 29.40 -20.83
C GLY A 23 3.70 28.75 -19.58
N ILE A 24 4.52 28.38 -18.59
CA ILE A 24 4.06 27.86 -17.30
C ILE A 24 3.81 29.04 -16.36
N ARG A 25 2.57 29.18 -15.90
CA ARG A 25 2.19 30.14 -14.88
C ARG A 25 2.28 29.48 -13.51
N PHE A 26 2.96 30.14 -12.58
CA PHE A 26 3.02 29.68 -11.20
C PHE A 26 3.09 30.85 -10.22
N LYS A 27 2.62 30.62 -9.00
CA LYS A 27 2.75 31.52 -7.85
C LYS A 27 3.66 30.87 -6.82
N THR A 28 4.50 31.66 -6.17
CA THR A 28 5.29 31.22 -5.03
C THR A 28 4.56 31.48 -3.72
N VAL A 29 4.73 30.57 -2.77
CA VAL A 29 4.14 30.63 -1.43
C VAL A 29 5.27 30.50 -0.41
N PRO A 30 5.28 31.25 0.70
CA PRO A 30 6.30 31.07 1.75
C PRO A 30 6.39 29.62 2.24
N MET A 31 7.60 29.15 2.52
CA MET A 31 7.87 27.85 3.14
C MET A 31 8.89 28.03 4.25
N TYR A 32 8.61 27.48 5.43
CA TYR A 32 9.51 27.54 6.58
C TYR A 32 9.11 26.54 7.68
N ASN A 33 10.06 26.22 8.56
CA ASN A 33 9.78 25.55 9.84
C ASN A 33 9.70 26.60 10.97
N LYS A 34 8.83 26.40 11.96
CA LYS A 34 8.59 27.33 13.08
C LYS A 34 9.80 27.41 14.01
N ASP A 35 10.41 26.26 14.33
CA ASP A 35 11.39 26.13 15.42
C ASP A 35 12.68 25.42 15.00
N SER A 36 13.01 25.43 13.70
CA SER A 36 14.13 24.67 13.15
C SER A 36 15.12 25.55 12.39
N SER A 37 16.41 25.25 12.58
CA SER A 37 17.50 25.87 11.81
C SER A 37 17.62 25.32 10.38
N TRP A 38 16.88 24.26 10.04
CA TRP A 38 16.93 23.63 8.72
C TRP A 38 16.23 24.49 7.66
N HIS A 39 15.00 24.96 7.91
CA HIS A 39 14.25 25.85 7.02
C HIS A 39 13.78 27.14 7.71
N PRO A 40 14.69 28.05 8.11
CA PRO A 40 14.30 29.25 8.83
C PRO A 40 13.54 30.23 7.90
N ARG A 41 12.53 30.91 8.46
CA ARG A 41 11.71 31.90 7.72
C ARG A 41 12.53 32.99 7.02
N SER A 42 13.70 33.33 7.56
CA SER A 42 14.61 34.32 6.97
C SER A 42 15.20 33.92 5.62
N SER A 43 15.19 32.64 5.27
CA SER A 43 15.73 32.15 4.00
C SER A 43 14.86 32.49 2.78
N ASN A 44 13.62 32.94 2.98
CA ASN A 44 12.66 33.26 1.92
C ASN A 44 12.46 32.11 0.92
N TRP A 45 12.46 30.88 1.42
CA TRP A 45 12.20 29.71 0.61
C TRP A 45 10.72 29.62 0.25
N VAL A 46 10.44 28.89 -0.84
CA VAL A 46 9.13 28.91 -1.47
C VAL A 46 8.62 27.50 -1.76
N GLY A 47 7.33 27.30 -1.50
CA GLY A 47 6.50 26.34 -2.22
C GLY A 47 5.93 26.97 -3.50
N TYR A 48 5.25 26.16 -4.32
CA TYR A 48 4.75 26.57 -5.63
C TYR A 48 3.28 26.22 -5.80
N ILE A 49 2.48 27.14 -6.33
CA ILE A 49 1.18 26.86 -6.92
C ILE A 49 1.37 26.93 -8.43
N VAL A 50 1.20 25.81 -9.12
CA VAL A 50 1.33 25.73 -10.59
C VAL A 50 -0.06 25.53 -11.18
N THR A 51 -0.42 26.34 -12.18
CA THR A 51 -1.70 26.17 -12.90
C THR A 51 -1.47 25.37 -14.18
N ALA A 52 -2.11 24.21 -14.29
CA ALA A 52 -2.04 23.36 -15.47
C ALA A 52 -3.36 22.62 -15.70
N ASN A 53 -3.75 22.39 -16.96
CA ASN A 53 -4.97 21.63 -17.29
C ASN A 53 -6.24 22.08 -16.55
N ASN A 54 -6.40 23.40 -16.37
CA ASN A 54 -7.51 24.02 -15.62
C ASN A 54 -7.59 23.63 -14.14
N ALA A 55 -6.48 23.22 -13.53
CA ALA A 55 -6.36 22.99 -12.10
C ALA A 55 -5.11 23.67 -11.51
N ASP A 56 -5.18 24.01 -10.23
CA ASP A 56 -4.10 24.60 -9.42
C ASP A 56 -3.49 23.53 -8.50
N TYR A 57 -2.19 23.31 -8.64
CA TYR A 57 -1.42 22.32 -7.88
C TYR A 57 -0.47 23.01 -6.91
N TYR A 58 -0.65 22.79 -5.61
CA TYR A 58 0.21 23.34 -4.57
C TYR A 58 1.26 22.32 -4.10
N PHE A 59 2.53 22.67 -4.24
CA PHE A 59 3.67 21.95 -3.69
C PHE A 59 4.21 22.70 -2.49
N ALA A 60 4.03 22.15 -1.29
CA ALA A 60 4.37 22.83 -0.05
C ALA A 60 5.88 22.89 0.24
N GLY A 61 6.64 21.89 -0.26
CA GLY A 61 8.05 21.70 0.07
C GLY A 61 8.25 21.28 1.54
N ASP A 62 9.42 21.55 2.08
CA ASP A 62 9.84 21.17 3.43
C ASP A 62 9.37 22.19 4.49
N THR A 63 8.05 22.32 4.62
CA THR A 63 7.42 23.31 5.51
C THR A 63 6.79 22.65 6.75
N ASP A 64 6.66 23.43 7.83
CA ASP A 64 5.71 23.16 8.91
C ASP A 64 4.33 23.73 8.54
N VAL A 65 3.28 23.33 9.27
CA VAL A 65 1.95 23.93 9.16
C VAL A 65 2.01 25.36 9.71
N TYR A 66 1.45 26.36 9.03
CA TYR A 66 1.41 27.72 9.57
C TYR A 66 0.09 28.44 9.25
N PRO A 67 -0.35 29.43 10.06
CA PRO A 67 -1.70 30.01 9.95
C PRO A 67 -2.02 30.63 8.58
N GLU A 68 -1.02 31.18 7.90
CA GLU A 68 -1.18 31.81 6.58
C GLU A 68 -1.53 30.81 5.46
N MET A 69 -1.38 29.49 5.68
CA MET A 69 -1.81 28.47 4.72
C MET A 69 -3.31 28.56 4.39
N LYS A 70 -4.13 29.15 5.27
CA LYS A 70 -5.56 29.38 5.00
C LYS A 70 -5.87 30.31 3.82
N TYR A 71 -4.86 31.03 3.32
CA TYR A 71 -4.95 31.90 2.16
C TYR A 71 -4.50 31.22 0.86
N ILE A 72 -4.00 29.99 0.93
CA ILE A 72 -3.64 29.17 -0.22
C ILE A 72 -4.93 28.62 -0.82
N ARG A 73 -5.01 28.63 -2.15
CA ARG A 73 -6.09 28.01 -2.92
C ARG A 73 -5.45 27.11 -3.95
N ALA A 74 -5.85 25.84 -3.95
CA ALA A 74 -5.37 24.82 -4.85
C ALA A 74 -6.42 23.71 -4.92
N ASP A 75 -6.55 23.07 -6.08
CA ASP A 75 -7.40 21.90 -6.26
C ASP A 75 -6.68 20.65 -5.73
N VAL A 76 -5.36 20.58 -5.91
CA VAL A 76 -4.51 19.48 -5.41
C VAL A 76 -3.39 20.04 -4.54
N ALA A 77 -3.22 19.52 -3.32
CA ALA A 77 -2.14 19.92 -2.41
C ALA A 77 -1.20 18.76 -2.08
N PHE A 78 0.10 18.94 -2.31
CA PHE A 78 1.17 18.01 -1.95
C PHE A 78 1.82 18.49 -0.65
N LEU A 79 1.57 17.76 0.45
CA LEU A 79 1.93 18.16 1.81
C LEU A 79 2.94 17.18 2.42
N PRO A 80 4.06 17.66 2.99
CA PRO A 80 5.00 16.77 3.67
C PRO A 80 4.37 16.18 4.93
N VAL A 81 4.68 14.92 5.24
CA VAL A 81 4.18 14.21 6.44
C VAL A 81 5.29 13.49 7.23
N GLY A 82 6.55 13.87 7.00
CA GLY A 82 7.72 13.14 7.49
C GLY A 82 8.11 13.40 8.94
N GLY A 83 7.57 14.45 9.58
CA GLY A 83 7.75 14.79 10.99
C GLY A 83 9.13 15.31 11.43
N THR A 84 10.22 14.68 10.99
CA THR A 84 11.58 15.00 11.51
C THR A 84 12.10 16.37 11.03
N TYR A 85 11.84 16.71 9.77
CA TYR A 85 12.34 17.93 9.12
C TYR A 85 11.21 18.81 8.56
N THR A 86 9.97 18.33 8.67
CA THR A 86 8.75 18.87 8.07
C THR A 86 7.57 18.51 8.96
N MET A 87 6.35 18.91 8.61
CA MET A 87 5.12 18.49 9.31
C MET A 87 5.09 16.97 9.59
N ASP A 88 4.61 16.59 10.77
CA ASP A 88 4.10 15.24 10.98
C ASP A 88 2.74 15.04 10.29
N TRP A 89 2.19 13.82 10.29
CA TRP A 89 0.92 13.55 9.61
C TRP A 89 -0.27 14.30 10.24
N GLN A 90 -0.21 14.67 11.52
CA GLN A 90 -1.29 15.38 12.23
C GLN A 90 -1.28 16.86 11.85
N GLU A 91 -0.10 17.47 11.86
CA GLU A 91 0.13 18.83 11.38
C GLU A 91 -0.22 18.97 9.89
N ALA A 92 0.10 17.96 9.07
CA ALA A 92 -0.27 17.94 7.67
C ALA A 92 -1.79 17.87 7.47
N VAL A 93 -2.53 17.12 8.30
CA VAL A 93 -4.00 17.14 8.30
C VAL A 93 -4.52 18.54 8.65
N GLU A 94 -3.93 19.23 9.62
CA GLU A 94 -4.28 20.62 9.92
C GLU A 94 -3.99 21.56 8.73
N ALA A 95 -2.85 21.40 8.07
CA ALA A 95 -2.52 22.15 6.86
C ALA A 95 -3.54 21.91 5.74
N ALA A 96 -3.92 20.64 5.50
CA ALA A 96 -4.94 20.28 4.53
C ALA A 96 -6.29 20.96 4.83
N LYS A 97 -6.69 21.01 6.10
CA LYS A 97 -7.92 21.70 6.53
C LYS A 97 -7.87 23.21 6.29
N LEU A 98 -6.72 23.85 6.52
CA LEU A 98 -6.55 25.28 6.26
C LEU A 98 -6.66 25.58 4.75
N ILE A 99 -6.06 24.74 3.92
CA ILE A 99 -6.02 24.93 2.45
C ILE A 99 -7.37 24.54 1.80
N ASN A 100 -8.01 23.49 2.32
CA ASN A 100 -9.23 22.88 1.82
C ASN A 100 -9.18 22.55 0.31
N PRO A 101 -8.21 21.72 -0.15
CA PRO A 101 -8.13 21.27 -1.53
C PRO A 101 -9.17 20.18 -1.82
N GLU A 102 -9.40 19.88 -3.10
CA GLU A 102 -10.20 18.70 -3.50
C GLU A 102 -9.40 17.41 -3.22
N ILE A 103 -8.12 17.40 -3.56
CA ILE A 103 -7.20 16.26 -3.38
C ILE A 103 -6.00 16.67 -2.53
N ALA A 104 -5.61 15.84 -1.57
CA ALA A 104 -4.40 16.01 -0.79
C ALA A 104 -3.47 14.79 -0.92
N VAL A 105 -2.20 15.04 -1.17
CA VAL A 105 -1.18 14.03 -1.45
C VAL A 105 -0.06 14.14 -0.41
N PRO A 106 0.20 13.10 0.42
CA PRO A 106 1.36 13.12 1.29
C PRO A 106 2.65 13.02 0.48
N ILE A 107 3.69 13.75 0.89
CA ILE A 107 5.07 13.69 0.39
C ILE A 107 6.06 13.61 1.57
N HIS A 108 7.34 13.40 1.30
CA HIS A 108 8.43 13.38 2.31
C HIS A 108 8.25 12.37 3.46
N PHE A 109 7.65 11.21 3.19
CA PHE A 109 7.41 10.15 4.18
C PHE A 109 8.32 8.92 4.01
N ILE A 110 9.32 8.98 3.12
CA ILE A 110 10.24 7.87 2.79
C ILE A 110 11.67 8.41 2.59
N ASP A 111 12.64 7.50 2.69
CA ASP A 111 14.09 7.64 2.46
C ASP A 111 14.84 8.48 3.49
N VAL A 112 14.35 9.69 3.81
CA VAL A 112 15.05 10.65 4.67
C VAL A 112 14.40 10.74 6.05
N ALA A 113 13.06 10.76 6.12
CA ALA A 113 12.27 10.84 7.35
C ALA A 113 10.84 10.30 7.13
N GLY A 114 10.15 10.00 8.22
CA GLY A 114 8.80 9.41 8.20
C GLY A 114 8.77 7.94 7.75
N ASN A 115 7.55 7.43 7.56
CA ASN A 115 7.28 6.12 6.99
C ASN A 115 5.90 6.06 6.30
N SER A 116 5.57 4.91 5.70
CA SER A 116 4.30 4.70 5.01
C SER A 116 3.05 4.78 5.92
N ASP A 117 3.16 4.54 7.23
CA ASP A 117 2.05 4.75 8.17
C ASP A 117 1.72 6.24 8.34
N ASP A 118 2.71 7.14 8.26
CA ASP A 118 2.46 8.59 8.32
C ASP A 118 1.61 9.05 7.13
N ALA A 119 1.91 8.55 5.93
CA ALA A 119 1.11 8.80 4.73
C ALA A 119 -0.33 8.25 4.87
N LEU A 120 -0.49 7.06 5.46
CA LEU A 120 -1.80 6.44 5.69
C LEU A 120 -2.62 7.19 6.74
N ASN A 121 -1.99 7.56 7.86
CA ASN A 121 -2.64 8.28 8.94
C ASN A 121 -3.03 9.69 8.50
N PHE A 122 -2.21 10.33 7.66
CA PHE A 122 -2.58 11.57 6.98
C PHE A 122 -3.87 11.39 6.18
N VAL A 123 -3.90 10.44 5.22
CA VAL A 123 -5.10 10.19 4.38
C VAL A 123 -6.33 9.85 5.22
N ARG A 124 -6.18 9.00 6.25
CA ARG A 124 -7.28 8.61 7.15
C ARG A 124 -7.75 9.74 8.06
N GLY A 125 -6.88 10.71 8.36
CA GLY A 125 -7.18 11.86 9.19
C GLY A 125 -7.85 13.01 8.44
N LEU A 126 -7.89 12.95 7.10
CA LEU A 126 -8.60 13.93 6.28
C LEU A 126 -10.11 13.83 6.50
N ASP A 127 -10.77 14.98 6.47
CA ASP A 127 -12.21 15.13 6.61
C ASP A 127 -12.74 16.17 5.60
N ASN A 128 -14.00 16.61 5.75
CA ASN A 128 -14.62 17.66 4.93
C ASN A 128 -14.64 17.41 3.42
N GLY A 129 -14.57 16.14 3.00
CA GLY A 129 -14.63 15.75 1.60
C GLY A 129 -13.30 15.88 0.83
N ILE A 130 -12.19 16.14 1.53
CA ILE A 130 -10.85 16.13 0.92
C ILE A 130 -10.45 14.68 0.59
N GLN A 131 -10.15 14.38 -0.67
CA GLN A 131 -9.68 13.06 -1.09
C GLN A 131 -8.18 12.91 -0.85
N GLY A 132 -7.77 11.95 -0.02
CA GLY A 132 -6.36 11.63 0.19
C GLY A 132 -5.81 10.63 -0.82
N VAL A 133 -4.68 10.93 -1.46
CA VAL A 133 -4.05 10.05 -2.48
C VAL A 133 -2.55 9.91 -2.21
N VAL A 134 -2.08 8.70 -1.90
CA VAL A 134 -0.64 8.42 -1.74
C VAL A 134 0.00 8.14 -3.10
N LEU A 135 0.89 9.02 -3.58
CA LEU A 135 1.54 8.89 -4.90
C LEU A 135 2.78 7.97 -4.95
N LYS A 136 2.87 6.99 -4.06
CA LYS A 136 3.84 5.90 -4.16
C LYS A 136 3.16 4.68 -4.78
N ASP A 137 3.90 3.97 -5.63
CA ASP A 137 3.49 2.65 -6.09
C ASP A 137 3.53 1.67 -4.90
N LEU A 138 2.40 1.58 -4.18
CA LEU A 138 2.17 0.63 -3.10
C LEU A 138 2.38 -0.82 -3.56
N LEU A 139 2.44 -1.04 -4.86
CA LEU A 139 2.67 -2.32 -5.53
C LEU A 139 4.08 -2.42 -6.14
N ASN A 140 5.00 -1.51 -5.82
CA ASN A 140 6.38 -1.61 -6.29
C ASN A 140 7.03 -2.91 -5.81
N GLY A 141 7.55 -3.69 -6.76
CA GLY A 141 8.12 -5.03 -6.49
C GLY A 141 7.07 -6.11 -6.20
N VAL A 142 5.78 -5.78 -6.25
CA VAL A 142 4.68 -6.75 -6.14
C VAL A 142 4.36 -7.32 -7.52
N SER A 143 4.13 -8.62 -7.60
CA SER A 143 3.71 -9.29 -8.84
C SER A 143 2.68 -10.37 -8.52
N LEU A 144 1.60 -10.42 -9.30
CA LEU A 144 0.68 -11.55 -9.35
C LEU A 144 1.19 -12.51 -10.42
N LEU A 145 1.66 -13.69 -9.99
CA LEU A 145 2.27 -14.65 -10.91
C LEU A 145 1.23 -15.57 -11.53
N LYS A 146 0.31 -16.08 -10.71
CA LYS A 146 -0.75 -17.00 -11.12
C LYS A 146 -1.80 -17.13 -10.02
N ASN A 147 -3.09 -17.21 -10.36
CA ASN A 147 -4.20 -17.43 -9.42
C ASN A 147 -4.16 -16.50 -8.19
N SER A 148 -3.59 -16.96 -7.08
CA SER A 148 -3.39 -16.21 -5.82
C SER A 148 -1.91 -16.12 -5.40
N THR A 149 -0.99 -16.59 -6.24
CA THR A 149 0.44 -16.51 -6.03
C THR A 149 0.94 -15.08 -6.19
N ILE A 150 1.23 -14.45 -5.07
CA ILE A 150 1.82 -13.11 -5.04
C ILE A 150 3.30 -13.20 -4.64
N ARG A 151 4.13 -12.42 -5.34
CA ARG A 151 5.53 -12.19 -5.00
C ARG A 151 5.71 -10.74 -4.57
N ILE A 152 6.42 -10.50 -3.48
CA ILE A 152 6.92 -9.18 -3.08
C ILE A 152 8.45 -9.22 -3.08
N GLN A 153 9.07 -8.40 -3.92
CA GLN A 153 10.51 -8.22 -3.96
C GLN A 153 10.93 -6.94 -3.23
N GLY A 154 11.72 -7.11 -2.18
CA GLY A 154 12.38 -6.02 -1.46
C GLY A 154 13.75 -6.46 -0.95
N ASN A 155 14.10 -6.10 0.29
CA ASN A 155 15.32 -6.59 0.95
C ASN A 155 15.28 -8.10 1.19
N LYS A 156 14.08 -8.65 1.41
CA LYS A 156 13.77 -10.07 1.38
C LYS A 156 12.75 -10.30 0.27
N THR A 157 12.82 -11.45 -0.40
CA THR A 157 11.77 -11.87 -1.35
C THR A 157 10.75 -12.74 -0.62
N ILE A 158 9.49 -12.33 -0.69
CA ILE A 158 8.37 -12.99 0.00
C ILE A 158 7.40 -13.55 -1.06
N TYR A 159 6.95 -14.77 -0.86
CA TYR A 159 5.91 -15.41 -1.66
C TYR A 159 4.70 -15.77 -0.81
N PHE A 160 3.52 -15.67 -1.40
CA PHE A 160 2.26 -16.14 -0.85
C PHE A 160 1.69 -17.20 -1.78
N ASP A 161 1.21 -18.31 -1.20
CA ASP A 161 0.46 -19.36 -1.89
C ASP A 161 1.04 -19.76 -3.26
N PRO A 162 2.29 -20.25 -3.32
CA PRO A 162 2.98 -20.53 -4.57
C PRO A 162 2.35 -21.69 -5.33
N MET A 163 1.92 -21.40 -6.56
CA MET A 163 1.32 -22.35 -7.49
C MET A 163 1.80 -22.05 -8.91
N GLY A 164 2.17 -23.08 -9.66
CA GLY A 164 2.45 -22.96 -11.10
C GLY A 164 3.68 -22.10 -11.40
N ILE A 165 4.72 -22.23 -10.58
CA ILE A 165 5.97 -21.49 -10.72
C ILE A 165 6.75 -22.00 -11.92
N GLU A 166 7.15 -21.08 -12.80
CA GLU A 166 8.02 -21.34 -13.93
C GLU A 166 9.50 -21.30 -13.51
N GLY A 167 10.30 -22.24 -14.03
CA GLY A 167 11.73 -22.33 -13.72
C GLY A 167 12.04 -22.68 -12.27
N GLU A 168 13.24 -22.30 -11.82
CA GLU A 168 13.73 -22.50 -10.44
C GLU A 168 14.44 -21.23 -9.94
N PRO A 169 13.69 -20.15 -9.62
CA PRO A 169 14.30 -18.87 -9.29
C PRO A 169 15.13 -18.91 -8.00
N LYS A 170 14.81 -19.81 -7.06
CA LYS A 170 15.57 -20.01 -5.81
C LYS A 170 15.84 -18.72 -5.02
N ASP A 171 14.90 -17.80 -5.05
CA ASP A 171 15.06 -16.45 -4.52
C ASP A 171 14.17 -16.17 -3.29
N ALA A 172 13.28 -17.09 -2.89
CA ALA A 172 12.38 -16.89 -1.77
C ALA A 172 13.12 -16.98 -0.42
N ASP A 173 13.05 -15.89 0.34
CA ASP A 173 13.49 -15.85 1.74
C ASP A 173 12.38 -16.28 2.69
N VAL A 174 11.12 -15.98 2.33
CA VAL A 174 9.94 -16.26 3.15
C VAL A 174 8.79 -16.73 2.26
N ILE A 175 8.08 -17.77 2.69
CA ILE A 175 6.92 -18.31 2.00
C ILE A 175 5.75 -18.44 3.00
N PHE A 176 4.66 -17.74 2.72
CA PHE A 176 3.40 -17.83 3.45
C PHE A 176 2.42 -18.75 2.71
N ILE A 177 1.78 -19.66 3.45
CA ILE A 177 0.74 -20.57 2.95
C ILE A 177 -0.54 -20.30 3.73
N SER A 178 -1.64 -19.99 3.05
CA SER A 178 -2.93 -19.69 3.67
C SER A 178 -3.67 -20.95 4.13
N HIS A 179 -3.65 -21.99 3.30
CA HIS A 179 -4.36 -23.26 3.50
C HIS A 179 -3.79 -24.40 2.65
N SER A 180 -4.30 -25.61 2.84
CA SER A 180 -3.71 -26.84 2.29
C SER A 180 -4.21 -27.25 0.90
N HIS A 181 -5.06 -26.45 0.23
CA HIS A 181 -5.54 -26.80 -1.11
C HIS A 181 -4.45 -26.65 -2.17
N GLY A 182 -4.50 -27.49 -3.21
CA GLY A 182 -3.42 -27.61 -4.19
C GLY A 182 -3.20 -26.37 -5.08
N ASP A 183 -4.19 -25.49 -5.17
CA ASP A 183 -4.11 -24.20 -5.87
C ASP A 183 -3.50 -23.07 -5.01
N HIS A 184 -3.14 -23.37 -3.76
CA HIS A 184 -2.43 -22.48 -2.83
C HIS A 184 -1.18 -23.13 -2.22
N PHE A 185 -1.13 -24.46 -2.15
CA PHE A 185 -0.07 -25.22 -1.50
C PHE A 185 0.47 -26.31 -2.41
N SER A 186 1.64 -26.05 -2.99
CA SER A 186 2.37 -26.97 -3.87
C SER A 186 3.80 -27.16 -3.38
N ILE A 187 4.12 -28.35 -2.85
CA ILE A 187 5.49 -28.68 -2.41
C ILE A 187 6.49 -28.56 -3.56
N ASP A 188 6.10 -28.91 -4.78
CA ASP A 188 6.97 -28.82 -5.94
C ASP A 188 7.26 -27.37 -6.33
N ASP A 189 6.29 -26.47 -6.22
CA ASP A 189 6.52 -25.05 -6.46
C ASP A 189 7.31 -24.39 -5.32
N ILE A 190 7.07 -24.78 -4.06
CA ILE A 190 7.88 -24.35 -2.93
C ILE A 190 9.36 -24.75 -3.15
N LYS A 191 9.63 -25.96 -3.65
CA LYS A 191 11.00 -26.40 -3.98
C LYS A 191 11.65 -25.53 -5.05
N LYS A 192 10.93 -25.04 -6.06
CA LYS A 192 11.49 -24.16 -7.09
C LYS A 192 11.88 -22.78 -6.54
N LEU A 193 11.14 -22.30 -5.55
CA LEU A 193 11.28 -20.96 -4.98
C LEU A 193 12.25 -20.88 -3.80
N ALA A 194 12.17 -21.82 -2.87
CA ALA A 194 12.81 -21.72 -1.56
C ALA A 194 14.34 -21.69 -1.66
N LYS A 195 14.94 -20.68 -1.02
CA LYS A 195 16.35 -20.73 -0.62
C LYS A 195 16.57 -21.81 0.45
N GLU A 196 17.83 -22.19 0.65
CA GLU A 196 18.22 -23.24 1.61
C GLU A 196 17.65 -23.03 3.03
N ASN A 197 17.62 -21.77 3.50
CA ASN A 197 17.11 -21.40 4.83
C ASN A 197 15.79 -20.63 4.78
N ALA A 198 15.01 -20.78 3.70
CA ALA A 198 13.73 -20.08 3.57
C ALA A 198 12.81 -20.38 4.76
N LEU A 199 12.18 -19.33 5.29
CA LEU A 199 11.19 -19.44 6.36
C LEU A 199 9.82 -19.77 5.77
N LEU A 200 9.21 -20.88 6.21
CA LEU A 200 7.88 -21.29 5.78
C LEU A 200 6.87 -21.05 6.89
N LEU A 201 5.78 -20.34 6.58
CA LEU A 201 4.70 -20.03 7.53
C LEU A 201 3.42 -20.71 7.06
N VAL A 202 2.99 -21.73 7.79
CA VAL A 202 1.97 -22.68 7.29
C VAL A 202 0.95 -23.04 8.36
N PRO A 203 -0.32 -23.32 8.01
CA PRO A 203 -1.30 -23.86 8.93
C PRO A 203 -0.91 -25.28 9.35
N ASN A 204 -1.52 -25.77 10.44
CA ASN A 204 -1.14 -27.03 11.07
C ASN A 204 -1.24 -28.25 10.14
N ASP A 205 -2.22 -28.29 9.25
CA ASP A 205 -2.44 -29.40 8.31
C ASP A 205 -1.44 -29.44 7.15
N CYS A 206 -0.76 -28.34 6.84
CA CYS A 206 0.33 -28.29 5.88
C CYS A 206 1.67 -28.81 6.45
N VAL A 207 1.86 -28.78 7.78
CA VAL A 207 3.16 -29.02 8.44
C VAL A 207 3.76 -30.37 8.05
N LYS A 208 2.95 -31.44 8.04
CA LYS A 208 3.46 -32.78 7.72
C LYS A 208 4.11 -32.83 6.34
N GLN A 209 3.44 -32.29 5.33
CA GLN A 209 3.93 -32.32 3.94
C GLN A 209 5.21 -31.49 3.78
N VAL A 210 5.29 -30.35 4.48
CA VAL A 210 6.48 -29.49 4.47
C VAL A 210 7.68 -30.16 5.16
N VAL A 211 7.47 -30.82 6.31
CA VAL A 211 8.52 -31.56 7.02
C VAL A 211 8.98 -32.78 6.22
N ASP A 212 8.04 -33.56 5.66
CA ASP A 212 8.35 -34.71 4.80
C ASP A 212 9.18 -34.28 3.56
N ALA A 213 8.98 -33.05 3.08
CA ALA A 213 9.75 -32.46 1.99
C ALA A 213 11.14 -31.94 2.40
N GLY A 214 11.51 -32.03 3.68
CA GLY A 214 12.85 -31.71 4.20
C GLY A 214 13.03 -30.28 4.72
N TYR A 215 11.98 -29.47 4.79
CA TYR A 215 12.07 -28.13 5.37
C TYR A 215 12.04 -28.21 6.90
N THR A 216 12.84 -27.36 7.54
CA THR A 216 13.00 -27.33 9.01
C THR A 216 12.75 -25.95 9.62
N ASN A 217 12.93 -24.87 8.85
CA ASN A 217 12.63 -23.51 9.27
C ASN A 217 11.15 -23.19 9.04
N ILE A 218 10.29 -23.67 9.94
CA ILE A 218 8.83 -23.63 9.80
C ILE A 218 8.21 -22.94 11.02
N VAL A 219 7.22 -22.08 10.77
CA VAL A 219 6.34 -21.50 11.78
C VAL A 219 4.93 -21.98 11.51
N THR A 220 4.37 -22.75 12.44
CA THR A 220 2.96 -23.12 12.38
C THR A 220 2.09 -21.95 12.82
N VAL A 221 1.15 -21.55 11.97
CA VAL A 221 0.26 -20.43 12.22
C VAL A 221 -1.16 -20.89 12.54
N SER A 222 -1.91 -20.01 13.22
CA SER A 222 -3.32 -20.22 13.53
C SER A 222 -4.07 -18.90 13.42
N PRO A 223 -5.40 -18.90 13.21
CA PRO A 223 -6.16 -17.66 13.05
C PRO A 223 -6.04 -16.70 14.24
N SER A 224 -6.12 -15.40 13.97
CA SER A 224 -6.17 -14.34 14.99
C SER A 224 -4.95 -14.31 15.92
N LYS A 225 -3.76 -14.50 15.35
CA LYS A 225 -2.48 -14.45 16.07
C LYS A 225 -1.54 -13.43 15.44
N SER A 226 -0.64 -12.90 16.26
CA SER A 226 0.45 -12.02 15.83
C SER A 226 1.78 -12.72 16.08
N TYR A 227 2.72 -12.50 15.18
CA TYR A 227 4.01 -13.17 15.16
C TYR A 227 5.11 -12.19 14.82
N GLU A 228 6.30 -12.45 15.35
CA GLU A 228 7.54 -11.77 14.99
C GLU A 228 8.64 -12.82 14.86
N VAL A 229 9.18 -12.99 13.65
CA VAL A 229 10.18 -14.02 13.33
C VAL A 229 11.22 -13.39 12.42
N ASP A 230 12.50 -13.45 12.77
CA ASP A 230 13.61 -12.87 12.01
C ASP A 230 13.38 -11.41 11.55
N GLY A 231 12.80 -10.61 12.46
CA GLY A 231 12.44 -9.21 12.23
C GLY A 231 11.22 -8.98 11.33
N LEU A 232 10.59 -10.04 10.82
CA LEU A 232 9.34 -9.98 10.07
C LEU A 232 8.16 -9.98 11.03
N LYS A 233 7.38 -8.90 11.01
CA LYS A 233 6.13 -8.76 11.78
C LYS A 233 4.93 -9.04 10.90
N PHE A 234 4.09 -9.97 11.32
CA PHE A 234 2.86 -10.30 10.62
C PHE A 234 1.79 -10.79 11.59
N SER A 235 0.54 -10.80 11.12
CA SER A 235 -0.58 -11.40 11.83
C SER A 235 -1.45 -12.23 10.89
N THR A 236 -2.23 -13.13 11.47
CA THR A 236 -3.17 -13.98 10.75
C THR A 236 -4.60 -13.56 11.01
N VAL A 237 -5.44 -13.66 9.98
CA VAL A 237 -6.88 -13.43 10.03
C VAL A 237 -7.56 -14.75 9.67
N PRO A 238 -8.69 -15.14 10.29
CA PRO A 238 -9.46 -16.29 9.80
C PRO A 238 -9.79 -16.15 8.31
N ALA A 239 -9.78 -17.25 7.57
CA ALA A 239 -10.26 -17.30 6.19
C ALA A 239 -11.22 -18.49 6.07
N TYR A 240 -12.49 -18.24 5.71
CA TYR A 240 -13.51 -19.29 5.66
C TYR A 240 -14.75 -18.88 4.84
N ASN A 241 -15.54 -19.87 4.44
CA ASN A 241 -16.84 -19.69 3.83
C ASN A 241 -17.96 -19.67 4.88
N ILE A 242 -18.97 -18.83 4.67
CA ILE A 242 -20.16 -18.79 5.53
C ILE A 242 -21.20 -19.81 5.06
N ASP A 243 -21.51 -19.82 3.76
CA ASP A 243 -22.60 -20.61 3.17
C ASP A 243 -22.11 -21.65 2.16
N LYS A 244 -20.81 -22.00 2.20
CA LYS A 244 -20.16 -23.02 1.34
C LYS A 244 -19.33 -23.97 2.21
N ASP A 245 -19.11 -25.20 1.74
CA ASP A 245 -18.37 -26.24 2.48
C ASP A 245 -16.94 -26.46 1.93
N PHE A 246 -16.44 -25.54 1.10
CA PHE A 246 -15.08 -25.64 0.53
C PHE A 246 -14.02 -25.17 1.51
N HIS A 247 -14.30 -24.13 2.30
CA HIS A 247 -13.37 -23.49 3.22
C HIS A 247 -13.98 -23.35 4.62
N ARG A 248 -14.13 -24.47 5.33
CA ARG A 248 -14.84 -24.49 6.62
C ARG A 248 -14.08 -23.72 7.71
N LYS A 249 -14.83 -23.05 8.60
CA LYS A 249 -14.25 -22.30 9.72
C LYS A 249 -13.43 -23.18 10.68
N ASP A 250 -13.80 -24.44 10.86
CA ASP A 250 -13.10 -25.39 11.74
C ASP A 250 -11.78 -25.92 11.16
N SER A 251 -11.48 -25.67 9.87
CA SER A 251 -10.18 -25.94 9.27
C SER A 251 -9.06 -25.04 9.81
N ASN A 252 -9.40 -23.90 10.46
CA ASN A 252 -8.44 -22.94 11.01
C ASN A 252 -7.43 -22.38 9.98
N TRP A 253 -7.88 -22.23 8.74
CA TRP A 253 -7.12 -21.59 7.67
C TRP A 253 -7.08 -20.07 7.79
N VAL A 254 -6.09 -19.44 7.16
CA VAL A 254 -5.73 -18.06 7.46
C VAL A 254 -5.49 -17.20 6.23
N GLY A 255 -5.88 -15.92 6.33
CA GLY A 255 -5.26 -14.83 5.60
C GLY A 255 -4.09 -14.24 6.40
N PHE A 256 -3.26 -13.41 5.76
CA PHE A 256 -2.09 -12.79 6.37
C PHE A 256 -2.12 -11.27 6.24
N ILE A 257 -1.73 -10.57 7.30
CA ILE A 257 -1.36 -9.16 7.26
C ILE A 257 0.14 -9.08 7.50
N VAL A 258 0.90 -8.63 6.50
CA VAL A 258 2.37 -8.58 6.54
C VAL A 258 2.85 -7.16 6.36
N ASN A 259 3.75 -6.72 7.24
CA ASN A 259 4.39 -5.41 7.11
C ASN A 259 5.72 -5.53 6.37
N VAL A 260 5.83 -4.90 5.21
CA VAL A 260 7.05 -4.87 4.39
C VAL A 260 7.40 -3.42 4.09
N ASN A 261 8.58 -2.97 4.53
CA ASN A 261 9.06 -1.60 4.31
C ASN A 261 8.05 -0.50 4.72
N GLY A 262 7.33 -0.72 5.83
CA GLY A 262 6.30 0.20 6.33
C GLY A 262 4.94 0.12 5.62
N ILE A 263 4.77 -0.75 4.62
CA ILE A 263 3.49 -0.97 3.95
C ILE A 263 2.84 -2.24 4.51
N SER A 264 1.56 -2.15 4.88
CA SER A 264 0.78 -3.28 5.36
C SER A 264 0.00 -3.92 4.21
N TYR A 265 0.30 -5.18 3.92
CA TYR A 265 -0.33 -5.98 2.87
C TYR A 265 -1.24 -7.05 3.49
N TYR A 266 -2.52 -7.05 3.14
CA TYR A 266 -3.46 -8.10 3.51
C TYR A 266 -3.67 -9.08 2.35
N PHE A 267 -3.41 -10.35 2.60
CA PHE A 267 -3.67 -11.47 1.71
C PHE A 267 -4.82 -12.28 2.29
N ALA A 268 -5.97 -12.30 1.62
CA ALA A 268 -7.17 -12.90 2.20
C ALA A 268 -7.15 -14.43 2.24
N GLY A 269 -6.36 -15.09 1.37
CA GLY A 269 -6.57 -16.49 1.06
C GLY A 269 -7.95 -16.72 0.44
N ASP A 270 -8.46 -17.94 0.54
CA ASP A 270 -9.80 -18.28 0.11
C ASP A 270 -10.80 -18.01 1.24
N THR A 271 -11.71 -17.06 1.02
CA THR A 271 -12.69 -16.65 2.04
C THR A 271 -13.92 -16.02 1.41
N ASP A 272 -15.04 -16.08 2.14
CA ASP A 272 -16.18 -15.19 1.93
C ASP A 272 -15.97 -13.87 2.72
N ILE A 273 -16.96 -12.96 2.67
CA ILE A 273 -17.01 -11.81 3.57
C ILE A 273 -17.24 -12.31 5.00
N ILE A 274 -16.29 -12.05 5.90
CA ILE A 274 -16.38 -12.48 7.31
C ILE A 274 -16.41 -11.28 8.27
N PRO A 275 -17.04 -11.40 9.45
CA PRO A 275 -17.10 -10.32 10.44
C PRO A 275 -15.74 -9.75 10.84
N GLU A 276 -14.71 -10.60 10.89
CA GLU A 276 -13.35 -10.27 11.30
C GLU A 276 -12.68 -9.25 10.35
N MET A 277 -13.18 -9.08 9.12
CA MET A 277 -12.65 -8.09 8.17
C MET A 277 -12.76 -6.63 8.67
N LYS A 278 -13.69 -6.34 9.58
CA LYS A 278 -13.86 -4.99 10.18
C LYS A 278 -12.65 -4.53 10.99
N ASP A 279 -11.91 -5.49 11.55
CA ASP A 279 -10.77 -5.24 12.41
C ASP A 279 -9.44 -5.19 11.62
N ILE A 280 -9.48 -5.51 10.32
CA ILE A 280 -8.29 -5.47 9.46
C ILE A 280 -7.86 -4.01 9.25
N LYS A 281 -6.54 -3.80 9.33
CA LYS A 281 -5.87 -2.56 8.96
C LYS A 281 -4.76 -2.89 7.96
N ALA A 282 -4.97 -2.54 6.70
CA ALA A 282 -4.00 -2.75 5.63
C ALA A 282 -3.98 -1.56 4.66
N SER A 283 -2.83 -1.31 4.04
CA SER A 283 -2.67 -0.34 2.95
C SER A 283 -3.12 -0.94 1.62
N VAL A 284 -2.80 -2.22 1.40
CA VAL A 284 -3.10 -2.98 0.19
C VAL A 284 -3.84 -4.26 0.57
N ALA A 285 -4.93 -4.57 -0.12
CA ALA A 285 -5.66 -5.82 0.08
C ALA A 285 -5.71 -6.65 -1.23
N PHE A 286 -5.33 -7.92 -1.15
CA PHE A 286 -5.50 -8.91 -2.21
C PHE A 286 -6.74 -9.75 -1.88
N LEU A 287 -7.78 -9.61 -2.69
CA LEU A 287 -9.09 -10.22 -2.41
C LEU A 287 -9.48 -11.20 -3.53
N PRO A 288 -9.92 -12.42 -3.21
CA PRO A 288 -10.36 -13.37 -4.21
C PRO A 288 -11.68 -12.91 -4.85
N VAL A 289 -11.83 -13.10 -6.16
CA VAL A 289 -13.03 -12.67 -6.92
C VAL A 289 -13.66 -13.79 -7.74
N GLY A 290 -13.27 -15.04 -7.50
CA GLY A 290 -13.62 -16.21 -8.31
C GLY A 290 -15.07 -16.70 -8.16
N GLY A 291 -15.79 -16.30 -7.12
CA GLY A 291 -17.22 -16.51 -6.90
C GLY A 291 -17.67 -17.92 -6.53
N THR A 292 -17.05 -18.97 -7.10
CA THR A 292 -17.47 -20.36 -6.85
C THR A 292 -17.02 -20.85 -5.47
N TYR A 293 -15.73 -20.73 -5.18
CA TYR A 293 -15.11 -21.19 -3.93
C TYR A 293 -14.90 -20.04 -2.92
N THR A 294 -14.87 -18.82 -3.43
CA THR A 294 -14.55 -17.58 -2.71
C THR A 294 -15.61 -16.52 -2.99
N MET A 295 -15.41 -15.29 -2.51
CA MET A 295 -16.25 -14.14 -2.88
C MET A 295 -16.36 -13.98 -4.40
N ASN A 296 -17.53 -13.57 -4.87
CA ASN A 296 -17.67 -13.01 -6.22
C ASN A 296 -17.16 -11.56 -6.26
N SER A 297 -17.12 -10.96 -7.46
CA SER A 297 -16.59 -9.60 -7.66
C SER A 297 -17.30 -8.52 -6.83
N SER A 298 -18.63 -8.59 -6.68
CA SER A 298 -19.41 -7.63 -5.90
C SER A 298 -19.20 -7.82 -4.39
N GLU A 299 -19.17 -9.08 -3.93
CA GLU A 299 -18.87 -9.41 -2.52
C GLU A 299 -17.45 -8.96 -2.13
N ALA A 300 -16.48 -9.15 -3.03
CA ALA A 300 -15.11 -8.71 -2.80
C ALA A 300 -15.02 -7.18 -2.73
N ALA A 301 -15.79 -6.44 -3.54
CA ALA A 301 -15.85 -4.98 -3.46
C ALA A 301 -16.48 -4.50 -2.14
N GLU A 302 -17.51 -5.20 -1.64
CA GLU A 302 -18.07 -4.96 -0.30
C GLU A 302 -17.03 -5.23 0.80
N ALA A 303 -16.30 -6.35 0.73
CA ALA A 303 -15.20 -6.64 1.64
C ALA A 303 -14.12 -5.55 1.62
N ALA A 304 -13.75 -5.04 0.45
CA ALA A 304 -12.83 -3.93 0.32
C ALA A 304 -13.38 -2.66 1.01
N GLY A 305 -14.67 -2.37 0.87
CA GLY A 305 -15.33 -1.27 1.59
C GLY A 305 -15.33 -1.42 3.11
N ILE A 306 -15.44 -2.65 3.63
CA ILE A 306 -15.35 -2.96 5.06
C ILE A 306 -13.92 -2.73 5.57
N ILE A 307 -12.91 -3.19 4.83
CA ILE A 307 -11.49 -3.09 5.20
C ILE A 307 -10.97 -1.66 5.02
N ASN A 308 -11.46 -0.96 4.00
CA ASN A 308 -11.06 0.37 3.56
C ASN A 308 -9.52 0.51 3.33
N PRO A 309 -8.91 -0.31 2.46
CA PRO A 309 -7.51 -0.17 2.07
C PRO A 309 -7.33 1.01 1.11
N LEU A 310 -6.08 1.46 0.90
CA LEU A 310 -5.79 2.43 -0.17
C LEU A 310 -5.87 1.78 -1.55
N VAL A 311 -5.37 0.55 -1.66
CA VAL A 311 -5.33 -0.22 -2.91
C VAL A 311 -5.98 -1.57 -2.69
N ALA A 312 -6.82 -1.97 -3.63
CA ALA A 312 -7.39 -3.31 -3.66
C ALA A 312 -7.06 -4.00 -5.00
N VAL A 313 -6.58 -5.24 -4.91
CA VAL A 313 -6.13 -6.04 -6.05
C VAL A 313 -6.94 -7.33 -6.08
N PRO A 314 -7.65 -7.64 -7.17
CA PRO A 314 -8.33 -8.92 -7.30
C PRO A 314 -7.32 -10.05 -7.51
N VAL A 315 -7.58 -11.21 -6.90
CA VAL A 315 -6.85 -12.48 -7.08
C VAL A 315 -7.84 -13.64 -7.24
N HIS A 316 -7.36 -14.88 -7.40
CA HIS A 316 -8.19 -16.08 -7.55
C HIS A 316 -9.19 -15.99 -8.72
N TYR A 317 -8.67 -15.64 -9.90
CA TYR A 317 -9.46 -15.57 -11.14
C TYR A 317 -8.67 -16.16 -12.33
N GLN A 318 -9.39 -16.61 -13.37
CA GLN A 318 -8.90 -17.22 -14.62
C GLN A 318 -8.30 -18.62 -14.56
N ASP A 319 -7.45 -18.92 -13.58
CA ASP A 319 -6.64 -20.14 -13.62
C ASP A 319 -7.42 -21.37 -13.17
N VAL A 320 -8.13 -21.25 -12.05
CA VAL A 320 -8.94 -22.32 -11.46
C VAL A 320 -10.42 -22.07 -11.71
N VAL A 321 -10.86 -20.84 -11.43
CA VAL A 321 -12.24 -20.39 -11.56
C VAL A 321 -12.28 -18.87 -11.78
N GLY A 322 -13.46 -18.33 -12.06
CA GLY A 322 -13.63 -16.90 -12.36
C GLY A 322 -13.01 -16.49 -13.70
N THR A 323 -13.21 -15.23 -14.05
CA THR A 323 -12.84 -14.66 -15.34
C THR A 323 -12.10 -13.34 -15.17
N LYS A 324 -11.45 -12.87 -16.24
CA LYS A 324 -10.90 -11.50 -16.27
C LYS A 324 -11.99 -10.44 -16.06
N GLU A 325 -13.20 -10.72 -16.49
CA GLU A 325 -14.34 -9.81 -16.33
C GLU A 325 -14.72 -9.66 -14.86
N ASP A 326 -14.61 -10.71 -14.05
CA ASP A 326 -14.85 -10.64 -12.62
C ASP A 326 -13.87 -9.69 -11.92
N ALA A 327 -12.58 -9.76 -12.28
CA ALA A 327 -11.58 -8.83 -11.77
C ALA A 327 -11.83 -7.37 -12.21
N GLN A 328 -12.30 -7.17 -13.45
CA GLN A 328 -12.67 -5.84 -13.95
C GLN A 328 -13.91 -5.28 -13.25
N ASN A 329 -14.93 -6.12 -13.03
CA ASN A 329 -16.14 -5.76 -12.31
C ASN A 329 -15.83 -5.40 -10.86
N PHE A 330 -14.96 -6.18 -10.20
CA PHE A 330 -14.47 -5.85 -8.87
C PHE A 330 -13.89 -4.44 -8.81
N VAL A 331 -12.95 -4.10 -9.69
CA VAL A 331 -12.33 -2.76 -9.74
C VAL A 331 -13.35 -1.66 -9.99
N LYS A 332 -14.34 -1.92 -10.85
CA LYS A 332 -15.41 -0.98 -11.18
C LYS A 332 -16.37 -0.73 -10.01
N ASP A 333 -16.62 -1.75 -9.19
CA ASP A 333 -17.59 -1.71 -8.10
C ASP A 333 -16.99 -1.20 -6.77
N LEU A 334 -15.68 -0.91 -6.75
CA LEU A 334 -15.02 -0.29 -5.59
C LEU A 334 -15.54 1.12 -5.31
N ASN A 335 -15.50 1.49 -4.04
CA ASN A 335 -15.73 2.88 -3.62
C ASN A 335 -14.65 3.81 -4.22
N ASP A 336 -15.03 5.04 -4.59
CA ASP A 336 -14.14 6.06 -5.17
C ASP A 336 -12.89 6.39 -4.31
N THR A 337 -12.92 6.04 -3.02
CA THR A 337 -11.80 6.21 -2.09
C THR A 337 -10.77 5.07 -2.13
N ILE A 338 -11.07 3.97 -2.82
CA ILE A 338 -10.20 2.79 -2.93
C ILE A 338 -9.68 2.67 -4.37
N MET A 339 -8.37 2.63 -4.54
CA MET A 339 -7.76 2.44 -5.84
C MET A 339 -7.75 0.95 -6.23
N GLY A 340 -8.58 0.57 -7.20
CA GLY A 340 -8.54 -0.77 -7.78
C GLY A 340 -7.40 -0.94 -8.79
N VAL A 341 -6.59 -1.99 -8.63
CA VAL A 341 -5.47 -2.27 -9.55
C VAL A 341 -5.54 -3.71 -10.07
N LEU A 342 -5.48 -3.85 -11.40
CA LEU A 342 -5.25 -5.14 -12.05
C LEU A 342 -3.75 -5.32 -12.27
N LEU A 343 -3.13 -6.21 -11.48
CA LEU A 343 -1.75 -6.63 -11.74
C LEU A 343 -1.69 -7.44 -13.03
N LYS A 344 -0.62 -7.23 -13.81
CA LYS A 344 -0.40 -7.86 -15.12
C LYS A 344 0.56 -9.02 -15.05
#